data_AF-A0A6I3G5I6-F1
#
_entry.id   AF-A0A6I3G5I6-F1
#
_cell.length_a   1.000
_cell.length_b   1.000
_cell.length_c   1.000
_cell.angle_alpha   90.00
_cell.angle_beta   90.00
_cell.angle_gamma   90.00
#
_symmetry.space_group_name_H-M   'P 1'
#
loop_
_entity.id
_entity.type
_entity.pdbx_description
1 polymer ?
#
loop_
_entity_poly.entity_id
_entity_poly.type
_entity_poly.pdbx_seq_one_letter_code
_entity_poly.pdbx_strand_id
1 'polypeptide(L)' 'MRLVIARCSVDYAGRLSAHLPLATRLLMLKGDGS' A
#
# COMPACT_ATOMS: atom_id res chain seq x y z
N MET A 1 -4.52 -0.65 15.25
CA MET A 1 -4.83 0.03 13.97
C MET A 1 -3.96 1.27 13.87
N ARG A 2 -3.23 1.43 12.76
CA ARG A 2 -2.40 2.62 12.49
C ARG A 2 -2.69 3.11 11.07
N LEU A 3 -2.94 4.41 10.94
CA LEU A 3 -3.14 5.07 9.64
C LEU A 3 -1.89 5.86 9.28
N VAL A 4 -1.44 5.74 8.03
CA VAL A 4 -0.26 6.46 7.51
C VAL A 4 -0.64 7.11 6.18
N ILE A 5 -0.40 8.41 6.05
CA ILE A 5 -0.48 9.11 4.77
C ILE A 5 0.95 9.27 4.25
N ALA A 6 1.23 8.73 3.07
CA ALA A 6 2.56 8.76 2.48
C ALA A 6 2.50 8.98 0.97
N ARG A 7 3.58 9.55 0.42
CA ARG A 7 3.84 9.55 -1.02
C ARG A 7 4.76 8.37 -1.31
N CYS A 8 4.23 7.32 -1.93
CA CYS A 8 4.94 6.06 -2.21
C CYS A 8 4.64 5.57 -3.62
N SER A 9 5.31 4.54 -4.13
CA SER A 9 4.88 3.71 -5.27
C SER A 9 4.54 2.31 -4.75
N VAL A 10 3.80 1.50 -5.52
CA VAL A 10 3.42 0.15 -5.07
C VAL A 10 3.63 -0.85 -6.19
N ASP A 11 4.35 -1.92 -5.89
CA ASP A 11 4.50 -3.08 -6.75
C ASP A 11 3.69 -4.24 -6.14
N TYR A 12 2.72 -4.74 -6.90
CA TYR A 12 1.96 -5.93 -6.54
C TYR A 12 2.48 -7.11 -7.34
N ALA A 13 3.04 -8.10 -6.64
CA ALA A 13 3.47 -9.37 -7.19
C ALA A 13 2.64 -10.50 -6.55
N GLY A 14 1.84 -11.19 -7.36
CA GLY A 14 0.98 -12.27 -6.90
C GLY A 14 0.19 -12.89 -8.04
N ARG A 15 -1.11 -13.10 -7.85
CA ARG A 15 -2.00 -13.61 -8.91
C ARG A 15 -2.04 -12.69 -10.14
N LEU A 16 -1.88 -11.40 -9.91
CA LEU A 16 -1.69 -10.38 -10.94
C LEU A 16 -0.37 -9.67 -10.68
N SER A 17 0.19 -9.07 -11.73
CA SER A 17 1.33 -8.16 -11.64
C SER A 17 0.86 -6.75 -11.95
N ALA A 18 1.15 -5.80 -11.06
CA ALA A 18 0.80 -4.40 -11.26
C ALA A 18 1.81 -3.46 -10.61
N HIS A 19 2.13 -2.38 -11.32
CA HIS A 19 2.90 -1.26 -10.80
C HIS A 19 2.00 -0.03 -10.70
N LEU A 20 1.91 0.56 -9.51
CA LEU A 20 1.24 1.84 -9.28
C LEU A 20 2.29 2.94 -9.14
N PRO A 21 2.25 3.99 -9.98
CA PRO A 21 3.24 5.07 -10.00
C PRO A 21 3.20 5.90 -8.71
N LEU A 22 4.19 6.77 -8.48
CA LEU A 22 4.27 7.60 -7.27
C LEU A 22 3.05 8.54 -7.09
N ALA A 23 2.35 8.46 -5.97
CA ALA A 23 1.28 9.37 -5.58
C ALA A 23 1.05 9.33 -4.05
N THR A 24 0.19 10.19 -3.52
CA THR A 24 -0.21 10.22 -2.10
C THR A 24 -1.28 9.16 -1.81
N ARG A 25 -1.06 8.32 -0.79
CA ARG A 25 -1.95 7.23 -0.40
C ARG A 25 -2.20 7.21 1.10
N LEU A 26 -3.37 6.74 1.49
CA LEU A 26 -3.67 6.30 2.85
C LEU A 26 -3.37 4.80 2.97
N LEU A 27 -2.47 4.44 3.88
CA LEU A 27 -2.15 3.07 4.24
C LEU A 27 -2.78 2.76 5.60
N MET A 28 -3.46 1.63 5.70
CA MET A 28 -4.03 1.12 6.94
C MET A 28 -3.25 -0.11 7.35
N LEU A 29 -2.65 -0.08 8.53
CA LEU A 29 -2.01 -1.23 9.14
C LEU A 29 -2.89 -1.74 10.27
N LYS A 30 -3.38 -2.97 10.12
CA LYS A 30 -4.19 -3.64 11.13
C LYS A 30 -3.29 -4.50 12.01
N GLY A 31 -3.76 -4.74 13.25
CA GLY A 31 -3.01 -5.54 14.22
C GLY A 31 -3.08 -7.05 13.95
N ASP A 32 -3.95 -7.46 13.04
CA ASP A 32 -4.18 -8.85 12.63
C ASP A 32 -3.32 -9.27 11.43
N GLY A 33 -2.40 -8.41 10.98
CA GLY A 33 -1.53 -8.67 9.84
C GLY A 33 -2.10 -8.23 8.48
N SER A 34 -3.24 -7.53 8.46
CA SER A 34 -3.87 -6.95 7.26
C SER A 34 -3.81 -5.42 7.15
#